data_AF-A0A2M8D5R2-F1
#
_entry.id   AF-A0A2M8D5R2-F1
#
_cell.length_a   1.000
_cell.length_b   1.000
_cell.length_c   1.000
_cell.angle_alpha   90.00
_cell.angle_beta   90.00
_cell.angle_gamma   90.00
#
_symmetry.space_group_name_H-M   'P 1'
#
loop_
_entity.id
_entity.type
_entity.pdbx_description
1 polymer ?
#
loop_
_entity_poly.entity_id
_entity_poly.type
_entity_poly.pdbx_seq_one_letter_code
_entity_poly.pdbx_strand_id
1 'polypeptide(L)'
;MNLLNALTEQEKSYFLLLNSMRKQEPNEKGFSFVQTIVQFSSSPILLSLIVSCPKWYHTVEIKEALIENDVIPSNFATYLRKVLGVVDMFRELGITDSAARATLMKEARNEITSLRETDREFLKKLISGKAEYGPCGESDEAFEIRVERTHQDIFLTDQSFSFTG
;
A
#
# COMPACT_ATOMS: atom_id res chain seq x y z
N MET A 1 7.32 -8.44 21.79
CA MET A 1 8.53 -7.61 21.61
C MET A 1 8.00 -6.29 21.06
N ASN A 2 8.15 -5.16 21.77
CA ASN A 2 7.55 -3.91 21.31
C ASN A 2 8.35 -3.38 20.11
N LEU A 3 7.80 -3.44 18.89
CA LEU A 3 8.47 -2.99 17.65
C LEU A 3 8.93 -1.52 17.75
N LEU A 4 8.24 -0.71 18.55
CA LEU A 4 8.54 0.71 18.73
C LEU A 4 9.87 0.96 19.44
N ASN A 5 10.36 -0.02 20.22
CA ASN A 5 11.65 0.07 20.88
C ASN A 5 12.83 -0.11 19.92
N ALA A 6 12.60 -0.65 18.72
CA ALA A 6 13.62 -0.84 17.69
C ALA A 6 13.80 0.41 16.80
N LEU A 7 12.93 1.41 16.94
CA LEU A 7 13.00 2.65 16.18
C LEU A 7 14.03 3.61 16.80
N THR A 8 14.75 4.34 15.94
CA THR A 8 15.50 5.54 16.30
C THR A 8 14.55 6.67 16.72
N GLU A 9 15.07 7.71 17.39
CA GLU A 9 14.27 8.86 17.82
C GLU A 9 13.60 9.60 16.64
N GLN A 10 14.28 9.67 15.50
CA GLN A 10 13.70 10.23 14.28
C GLN A 10 12.55 9.37 13.76
N GLU A 11 12.72 8.05 13.72
CA GLU A 11 11.67 7.14 13.26
C GLU A 11 10.48 7.10 14.23
N LYS A 12 10.72 7.20 15.54
CA LYS A 12 9.63 7.36 16.52
C LYS A 12 8.82 8.63 16.26
N SER A 13 9.49 9.72 15.89
CA SER A 13 8.82 10.98 15.53
C SER A 13 7.94 10.81 14.29
N TYR A 14 8.45 10.12 13.26
CA TYR A 14 7.67 9.77 12.06
C TYR A 14 6.51 8.83 12.37
N PHE A 15 6.73 7.82 13.20
CA PHE A 15 5.70 6.89 13.66
C PHE A 15 4.55 7.64 14.33
N LEU A 16 4.86 8.52 15.29
CA LEU A 16 3.84 9.30 16.00
C LEU A 16 3.07 10.23 15.06
N LEU A 17 3.75 10.86 14.10
CA LEU A 17 3.10 11.72 13.11
C LEU A 17 2.18 10.92 12.19
N LEU A 18 2.64 9.79 11.66
CA LEU A 18 1.80 8.88 10.87
C LEU A 18 0.61 8.38 11.70
N ASN A 19 0.83 7.97 12.94
CA ASN A 19 -0.25 7.52 13.83
C ASN A 19 -1.30 8.63 14.07
N SER A 20 -0.88 9.88 14.24
CA SER A 20 -1.79 11.03 14.36
C SER A 20 -2.58 11.27 13.06
N MET A 21 -1.90 11.21 11.91
CA MET A 21 -2.51 11.39 10.60
C MET A 21 -3.52 10.30 10.25
N ARG A 22 -3.38 9.07 10.78
CA ARG A 22 -4.29 7.96 10.48
C ARG A 22 -5.71 8.23 10.99
N LYS A 23 -5.85 9.07 12.00
CA LYS A 23 -7.15 9.46 12.58
C LYS A 23 -7.84 10.55 11.76
N GLN A 24 -7.18 11.09 10.74
CA GLN A 24 -7.67 12.16 9.89
C GLN A 24 -8.01 11.65 8.50
N GLU A 25 -8.81 12.43 7.77
CA GLU A 25 -9.00 12.19 6.35
C GLU A 25 -7.70 12.42 5.57
N PRO A 26 -7.41 11.61 4.54
CA PRO A 26 -6.25 11.81 3.71
C PRO A 26 -6.26 13.19 3.04
N ASN A 27 -5.13 13.87 3.05
CA ASN A 27 -4.93 15.17 2.42
C ASN A 27 -3.58 15.21 1.69
N GLU A 28 -3.40 16.19 0.80
CA GLU A 28 -2.20 16.31 -0.03
C GLU A 28 -0.91 16.33 0.79
N LYS A 29 -0.85 17.12 1.86
CA LYS A 29 0.32 17.18 2.75
C LYS A 29 0.65 15.82 3.35
N GLY A 30 -0.39 15.08 3.75
CA GLY A 30 -0.26 13.73 4.27
C GLY A 30 0.30 12.76 3.24
N PHE A 31 -0.16 12.83 1.99
CA PHE A 31 0.38 12.00 0.91
C PHE A 31 1.83 12.36 0.59
N SER A 32 2.17 13.64 0.50
CA SER A 32 3.56 14.06 0.26
C SER A 32 4.50 13.57 1.37
N PHE A 33 4.04 13.61 2.63
CA PHE A 33 4.81 13.08 3.75
C PHE A 33 4.98 11.56 3.68
N VAL A 34 3.91 10.82 3.41
CA VAL A 34 3.98 9.36 3.21
C VAL A 34 4.92 9.01 2.05
N GLN A 35 4.78 9.67 0.91
CA GLN A 35 5.64 9.47 -0.26
C GLN A 35 7.10 9.70 0.08
N THR A 36 7.42 10.76 0.82
CA THR A 36 8.78 11.06 1.29
C THR A 36 9.32 9.91 2.15
N ILE A 37 8.54 9.40 3.10
CA ILE A 37 8.98 8.26 3.93
C ILE A 37 9.19 7.03 3.06
N VAL A 38 8.27 6.72 2.15
CA VAL A 38 8.41 5.57 1.26
C VAL A 38 9.65 5.68 0.38
N GLN A 39 9.99 6.86 -0.13
CA GLN A 39 11.15 7.02 -1.03
C GLN A 39 12.49 6.93 -0.29
N PHE A 40 12.57 7.41 0.96
CA PHE A 40 13.85 7.61 1.64
C PHE A 40 14.05 6.78 2.90
N SER A 41 13.01 6.13 3.41
CA SER A 41 13.14 5.30 4.62
C SER A 41 13.64 3.91 4.28
N SER A 42 14.67 3.49 5.00
CA SER A 42 15.14 2.10 5.02
C SER A 42 14.56 1.31 6.21
N SER A 43 13.51 1.82 6.86
CA SER A 43 12.94 1.24 8.07
C SER A 43 11.79 0.28 7.75
N PRO A 44 11.97 -1.04 7.90
CA PRO A 44 10.90 -2.00 7.64
C PRO A 44 9.66 -1.74 8.51
N ILE A 45 9.83 -1.22 9.72
CA ILE A 45 8.75 -0.96 10.67
C ILE A 45 7.92 0.24 10.22
N LEU A 46 8.54 1.34 9.78
CA LEU A 46 7.81 2.49 9.23
C LEU A 46 7.08 2.13 7.93
N LEU A 47 7.74 1.35 7.06
CA LEU A 47 7.13 0.88 5.83
C LEU A 47 5.97 -0.10 6.11
N SER A 48 6.11 -0.96 7.12
CA SER A 48 5.01 -1.83 7.58
C SER A 48 3.82 -1.01 8.02
N LEU A 49 4.05 0.06 8.79
CA LEU A 49 2.98 0.96 9.21
C LEU A 49 2.26 1.63 8.03
N ILE A 50 3.00 2.05 7.01
CA ILE A 50 2.43 2.64 5.80
C ILE A 50 1.56 1.60 5.06
N VAL A 51 2.09 0.38 4.89
CA VAL A 51 1.41 -0.71 4.20
C VAL A 51 0.21 -1.26 4.99
N SER A 52 0.21 -1.13 6.32
CA SER A 52 -0.95 -1.47 7.16
C SER A 52 -2.14 -0.53 6.97
N CYS A 53 -1.95 0.61 6.32
CA CYS A 53 -2.99 1.61 6.08
C CYS A 53 -3.16 1.88 4.58
N PRO A 54 -4.03 1.12 3.88
CA PRO A 54 -4.28 1.24 2.44
C PRO A 54 -4.57 2.67 1.96
N LYS A 55 -5.22 3.48 2.81
CA LYS A 55 -5.52 4.88 2.51
C LYS A 55 -4.28 5.77 2.37
N TRP A 56 -3.09 5.32 2.76
CA TRP A 56 -1.86 6.10 2.59
C TRP A 56 -1.12 5.80 1.30
N TYR A 57 -1.31 4.60 0.71
CA TYR A 57 -0.69 4.25 -0.57
C TYR A 57 -1.74 3.98 -1.65
N HIS A 58 -2.87 4.67 -1.61
CA HIS A 58 -3.91 4.56 -2.64
C HIS A 58 -3.71 5.49 -3.83
N THR A 59 -2.55 6.13 -3.96
CA THR A 59 -2.17 6.89 -5.15
C THR A 59 -1.20 6.06 -5.99
N VAL A 60 -1.10 6.36 -7.28
CA VAL A 60 -0.18 5.65 -8.18
C VAL A 60 1.26 5.93 -7.75
N GLU A 61 1.56 7.19 -7.44
CA GLU A 61 2.89 7.68 -7.09
C GLU A 61 3.45 7.00 -5.84
N ILE A 62 2.61 6.76 -4.83
CA ILE A 62 3.05 6.09 -3.59
C ILE A 62 3.20 4.59 -3.82
N LYS A 63 2.36 3.97 -4.66
CA LYS A 63 2.52 2.56 -5.05
C LYS A 63 3.80 2.34 -5.85
N GLU A 64 4.13 3.24 -6.78
CA GLU A 64 5.38 3.22 -7.53
C GLU A 64 6.58 3.38 -6.58
N ALA A 65 6.54 4.37 -5.68
CA ALA A 65 7.59 4.55 -4.69
C ALA A 65 7.78 3.31 -3.77
N LEU A 66 6.69 2.62 -3.41
CA LEU A 66 6.78 1.37 -2.65
C LEU A 66 7.42 0.24 -3.47
N ILE A 67 7.16 0.18 -4.77
CA ILE A 67 7.76 -0.83 -5.66
C ILE A 67 9.27 -0.60 -5.84
N GLU A 68 9.69 0.67 -5.84
CA GLU A 68 11.08 1.10 -6.01
C GLU A 68 11.90 1.05 -4.72
N ASN A 69 11.27 0.92 -3.56
CA ASN A 69 11.97 0.87 -2.28
C ASN A 69 12.55 -0.54 -2.02
N ASP A 70 13.88 -0.63 -1.89
CA ASP A 70 14.62 -1.89 -1.71
C ASP A 70 14.27 -2.68 -0.43
N VAL A 71 13.68 -2.02 0.58
CA VAL A 71 13.25 -2.65 1.83
C VAL A 71 11.88 -3.31 1.68
N ILE A 72 11.12 -2.94 0.64
CA ILE A 72 9.82 -3.57 0.36
C ILE A 72 10.03 -4.99 -0.17
N PRO A 73 9.43 -6.01 0.48
CA PRO A 73 9.55 -7.39 0.06
C PRO A 73 9.06 -7.63 -1.37
N SER A 74 9.76 -8.53 -2.07
CA SER A 74 9.57 -8.78 -3.50
C SER A 74 8.16 -9.27 -3.83
N ASN A 75 7.56 -10.07 -2.94
CA ASN A 75 6.19 -10.56 -3.03
C ASN A 75 5.17 -9.41 -3.01
N PHE A 76 5.37 -8.41 -2.16
CA PHE A 76 4.49 -7.26 -2.02
C PHE A 76 4.71 -6.26 -3.16
N ALA A 77 5.95 -6.00 -3.56
CA ALA A 77 6.24 -5.22 -4.76
C ALA A 77 5.59 -5.84 -6.01
N THR A 78 5.68 -7.17 -6.17
CA THR A 78 5.02 -7.89 -7.27
C THR A 78 3.51 -7.76 -7.21
N TYR A 79 2.92 -7.84 -6.01
CA TYR A 79 1.50 -7.58 -5.81
C TYR A 79 1.11 -6.16 -6.25
N LEU A 80 1.85 -5.14 -5.82
CA LEU A 80 1.58 -3.75 -6.21
C LEU A 80 1.71 -3.53 -7.73
N ARG A 81 2.69 -4.17 -8.38
CA ARG A 81 2.81 -4.15 -9.85
C ARG A 81 1.57 -4.71 -10.54
N LYS A 82 0.95 -5.77 -10.01
CA LYS A 82 -0.33 -6.28 -10.53
C LYS A 82 -1.43 -5.24 -10.40
N VAL A 83 -1.52 -4.56 -9.25
CA VAL A 83 -2.51 -3.49 -9.02
C VAL A 83 -2.32 -2.36 -10.04
N LEU A 84 -1.07 -1.89 -10.25
CA LEU A 84 -0.78 -0.85 -11.24
C LEU A 84 -1.00 -1.32 -12.68
N GLY A 85 -0.72 -2.58 -13.00
CA GLY A 85 -1.04 -3.16 -14.31
C GLY A 85 -2.54 -3.07 -14.63
N VAL A 86 -3.42 -3.27 -13.65
CA VAL A 86 -4.86 -3.05 -13.83
C VAL A 86 -5.18 -1.57 -14.08
N VAL A 87 -4.48 -0.65 -13.41
CA VAL A 87 -4.63 0.80 -13.68
C VAL A 87 -4.30 1.12 -15.14
N ASP A 88 -3.20 0.57 -15.65
CA ASP A 88 -2.78 0.80 -17.02
C ASP A 88 -3.74 0.17 -18.03
N MET A 89 -4.28 -1.03 -17.78
CA MET A 89 -5.36 -1.60 -18.59
C MET A 89 -6.58 -0.67 -18.69
N PHE A 90 -6.96 -0.01 -17.59
CA PHE A 90 -8.07 0.96 -17.61
C PHE A 90 -7.74 2.25 -18.37
N ARG A 91 -6.48 2.72 -18.32
CA ARG A 91 -6.02 3.83 -19.15
C ARG A 91 -6.10 3.47 -20.63
N GLU A 92 -5.64 2.27 -21.01
CA GLU A 92 -5.70 1.75 -22.37
C GLU A 92 -7.16 1.57 -22.86
N LEU A 93 -8.06 1.11 -21.99
CA LEU A 93 -9.49 1.00 -22.29
C LEU A 93 -10.15 2.33 -22.68
N GLY A 94 -9.62 3.47 -22.19
CA GLY A 94 -10.11 4.80 -22.53
C GLY A 94 -9.74 5.27 -23.95
N ILE A 95 -8.75 4.63 -24.58
CA ILE A 95 -8.18 4.99 -25.89
C ILE A 95 -8.38 3.93 -26.97
N THR A 96 -9.00 2.78 -26.66
CA THR A 96 -9.11 1.63 -27.56
C THR A 96 -10.52 1.42 -28.14
N ASP A 97 -10.61 0.97 -29.41
CA ASP A 97 -11.86 0.67 -30.14
C ASP A 97 -12.68 -0.50 -29.54
N SER A 98 -13.97 -0.57 -29.90
CA SER A 98 -15.03 -1.37 -29.28
C SER A 98 -14.74 -2.87 -29.10
N ALA A 99 -14.07 -3.52 -30.06
CA ALA A 99 -13.84 -4.97 -30.02
C ALA A 99 -12.72 -5.36 -29.03
N ALA A 100 -11.61 -4.63 -29.01
CA ALA A 100 -10.51 -4.87 -28.06
C ALA A 100 -10.90 -4.50 -26.63
N ARG A 101 -11.82 -3.53 -26.48
CA ARG A 101 -12.37 -3.10 -25.19
C ARG A 101 -13.05 -4.22 -24.40
N ALA A 102 -13.76 -5.13 -25.08
CA ALA A 102 -14.47 -6.23 -24.42
C ALA A 102 -13.51 -7.27 -23.81
N THR A 103 -12.43 -7.60 -24.52
CA THR A 103 -11.38 -8.52 -24.05
C THR A 103 -10.62 -7.93 -22.87
N LEU A 104 -10.14 -6.69 -23.01
CA LEU A 104 -9.44 -5.97 -21.94
C LEU A 104 -10.32 -5.80 -20.69
N MET A 105 -11.63 -5.54 -20.84
CA MET A 105 -12.56 -5.48 -19.71
C MET A 105 -12.70 -6.83 -18.98
N LYS A 106 -12.67 -7.95 -19.70
CA LYS A 106 -12.75 -9.29 -19.11
C LYS A 106 -11.47 -9.61 -18.34
N GLU A 107 -10.31 -9.31 -18.92
CA GLU A 107 -9.01 -9.49 -18.29
C GLU A 107 -8.87 -8.63 -17.02
N ALA A 108 -9.17 -7.33 -17.12
CA ALA A 108 -9.14 -6.42 -15.99
C ALA A 108 -10.08 -6.88 -14.85
N ARG A 109 -11.28 -7.39 -15.15
CA ARG A 109 -12.20 -7.91 -14.13
C ARG A 109 -11.65 -9.13 -13.41
N ASN A 110 -11.06 -10.08 -14.14
CA ASN A 110 -10.46 -11.26 -13.54
C ASN A 110 -9.30 -10.87 -12.61
N GLU A 111 -8.44 -9.95 -13.07
CA GLU A 111 -7.35 -9.43 -12.24
C GLU A 111 -7.89 -8.74 -10.99
N ILE A 112 -8.88 -7.84 -11.10
CA ILE A 112 -9.53 -7.17 -9.96
C ILE A 112 -10.02 -8.21 -8.93
N THR A 113 -10.69 -9.28 -9.36
CA THR A 113 -11.23 -10.28 -8.42
C THR A 113 -10.14 -10.99 -7.60
N SER A 114 -8.91 -11.07 -8.11
CA SER A 114 -7.77 -11.69 -7.42
C SER A 114 -7.08 -10.76 -6.41
N LEU A 115 -7.35 -9.45 -6.45
CA LEU A 115 -6.71 -8.46 -5.59
C LEU A 115 -7.36 -8.40 -4.20
N ARG A 116 -6.62 -7.84 -3.22
CA ARG A 116 -7.15 -7.58 -1.87
C ARG A 116 -8.32 -6.61 -1.95
N GLU A 117 -9.28 -6.74 -1.04
CA GLU A 117 -10.49 -5.91 -1.00
C GLU A 117 -10.17 -4.42 -1.05
N THR A 118 -9.18 -3.99 -0.28
CA THR A 118 -8.73 -2.60 -0.21
C THR A 118 -8.24 -2.05 -1.56
N ASP A 119 -7.54 -2.88 -2.34
CA ASP A 119 -7.05 -2.47 -3.67
C ASP A 119 -8.14 -2.59 -4.74
N ARG A 120 -9.13 -3.47 -4.56
CA ARG A 120 -10.34 -3.47 -5.40
C ARG A 120 -11.13 -2.18 -5.22
N GLU A 121 -11.30 -1.71 -3.97
CA GLU A 121 -11.96 -0.43 -3.71
C GLU A 121 -11.16 0.75 -4.28
N PHE A 122 -9.82 0.70 -4.23
CA PHE A 122 -8.97 1.66 -4.93
C PHE A 122 -9.20 1.67 -6.44
N LEU A 123 -9.23 0.51 -7.09
CA LEU A 123 -9.45 0.46 -8.53
C LEU A 123 -10.86 0.94 -8.89
N LYS A 124 -11.88 0.54 -8.13
CA LYS A 124 -13.24 1.08 -8.27
C LYS A 124 -13.26 2.60 -8.14
N LYS A 125 -12.53 3.18 -7.16
CA LYS A 125 -12.38 4.64 -7.01
C LYS A 125 -11.78 5.26 -8.25
N LEU A 126 -10.65 4.73 -8.71
CA LEU A 126 -9.91 5.27 -9.84
C LEU A 126 -10.76 5.27 -11.11
N ILE A 127 -11.58 4.22 -11.30
CA ILE A 127 -12.46 4.07 -12.46
C ILE A 127 -13.73 4.93 -12.35
N SER A 128 -14.34 5.02 -11.15
CA SER A 128 -15.65 5.67 -10.95
C SER A 128 -15.58 7.10 -10.41
N GLY A 129 -14.41 7.55 -9.96
CA GLY A 129 -14.19 8.84 -9.31
C GLY A 129 -14.73 8.96 -7.87
N LYS A 130 -15.26 7.90 -7.26
CA LYS A 130 -15.92 7.94 -5.94
C LYS A 130 -15.35 6.90 -4.99
N ALA A 131 -14.57 7.31 -3.99
CA ALA A 131 -14.38 6.53 -2.78
C ALA A 131 -13.87 7.38 -1.62
N GLU A 132 -14.41 7.05 -0.45
CA GLU A 132 -14.09 7.63 0.85
C GLU A 132 -13.38 6.56 1.67
N TYR A 133 -12.10 6.77 1.99
CA TYR A 133 -11.36 5.85 2.87
C TYR A 133 -11.60 6.14 4.35
N GLY A 134 -12.21 7.28 4.65
CA GLY A 134 -12.50 7.75 6.00
C GLY A 134 -11.28 7.82 6.93
N PRO A 135 -11.46 8.37 8.14
CA PRO A 135 -10.50 8.17 9.21
C PRO A 135 -10.50 6.70 9.67
N CYS A 136 -9.34 6.23 10.14
CA CYS A 136 -9.26 4.90 10.75
C CYS A 136 -9.66 5.02 12.23
N GLY A 137 -10.88 4.58 12.57
CA GLY A 137 -11.45 4.71 13.90
C GLY A 137 -10.98 3.68 14.94
N GLU A 138 -9.99 2.83 14.62
CA GLU A 138 -9.48 1.83 15.56
C GLU A 138 -8.58 2.44 16.64
N SER A 139 -8.54 1.82 17.83
CA SER A 139 -7.67 2.26 18.93
C SER A 139 -6.18 2.19 18.55
N ASP A 140 -5.33 2.93 19.26
CA ASP A 140 -3.88 2.92 19.01
C ASP A 140 -3.29 1.51 19.22
N GLU A 141 -3.72 0.80 20.25
CA GLU A 141 -3.30 -0.58 20.52
C GLU A 141 -3.71 -1.55 19.39
N ALA A 142 -4.94 -1.47 18.88
CA ALA A 142 -5.39 -2.33 17.79
C ALA A 142 -4.61 -2.06 16.50
N PHE A 143 -4.28 -0.79 16.26
CA PHE A 143 -3.45 -0.39 15.12
C PHE A 143 -2.02 -0.89 15.26
N GLU A 144 -1.39 -0.76 16.42
CA GLU A 144 -0.04 -1.28 16.68
C GLU A 144 0.03 -2.79 16.46
N ILE A 145 -0.96 -3.55 16.94
CA ILE A 145 -1.08 -4.99 16.69
C ILE A 145 -1.19 -5.29 15.18
N ARG A 146 -1.92 -4.47 14.42
CA ARG A 146 -2.03 -4.62 12.96
C ARG A 146 -0.70 -4.35 12.27
N VAL A 147 0.04 -3.34 12.71
CA VAL A 147 1.39 -3.05 12.20
C VAL A 147 2.33 -4.21 12.48
N GLU A 148 2.30 -4.74 13.71
CA GLU A 148 3.08 -5.93 14.08
C GLU A 148 2.78 -7.14 13.19
N ARG A 149 1.49 -7.44 12.98
CA ARG A 149 1.07 -8.53 12.08
C ARG A 149 1.51 -8.27 10.64
N THR A 150 1.32 -7.06 10.13
CA THR A 150 1.73 -6.70 8.77
C THR A 150 3.24 -6.84 8.59
N HIS A 151 4.01 -6.44 9.60
CA HIS A 151 5.45 -6.61 9.61
C HIS A 151 5.84 -8.09 9.55
N GLN A 152 5.17 -8.95 10.32
CA GLN A 152 5.38 -10.39 10.29
C GLN A 152 4.98 -11.01 8.93
N ASP A 153 3.80 -10.66 8.42
CA ASP A 153 3.17 -11.26 7.23
C ASP A 153 3.73 -10.77 5.89
N ILE A 154 4.41 -9.63 5.88
CA ILE A 154 4.98 -9.06 4.66
C ILE A 154 6.50 -9.06 4.74
N PHE A 155 7.06 -8.54 5.82
CA PHE A 155 8.50 -8.23 5.92
C PHE A 155 9.34 -9.35 6.54
N LEU A 156 8.74 -10.24 7.34
CA LEU A 156 9.48 -11.35 7.96
C LEU A 156 9.21 -12.71 7.29
N THR A 157 8.11 -12.87 6.58
CA THR A 157 7.76 -14.12 5.89
C THR A 157 8.69 -14.43 4.71
N ASP A 158 9.26 -13.42 4.06
CA ASP A 158 10.28 -13.59 3.01
C ASP A 158 11.64 -14.10 3.55
N GLN A 159 11.88 -14.08 4.88
CA GLN A 159 13.06 -14.69 5.50
C GLN A 159 12.92 -16.22 5.73
N SER A 160 11.77 -16.81 5.38
CA SER A 160 11.50 -18.24 5.63
C SER A 160 12.08 -19.17 4.55
N PHE A 161 12.65 -18.64 3.46
CA PHE A 161 13.15 -19.43 2.32
C PHE A 161 14.66 -19.32 2.09
N SER A 162 15.44 -19.08 3.14
CA SER A 162 16.90 -19.23 3.10
C SER A 162 17.39 -20.25 4.13
N PHE A 163 16.92 -21.50 4.03
CA PHE A 163 17.57 -22.67 4.65
C PHE A 163 17.40 -23.93 3.80
N THR A 164 18.11 -23.95 2.67
CA THR A 164 18.72 -25.14 2.05
C THR A 164 19.94 -24.58 1.32
N GLY A 165 21.18 -24.81 1.75
CA GLY A 165 21.80 -26.13 1.91
C GLY A 165 22.75 -26.29 0.74
#